data_AF-A0A8T1RY50-F1
#
_entry.id   AF-A0A8T1RY50-F1
#
_cell.length_a   1.000
_cell.length_b   1.000
_cell.length_c   1.000
_cell.angle_alpha   90.00
_cell.angle_beta   90.00
_cell.angle_gamma   90.00
#
_symmetry.space_group_name_H-M   'P 1'
#
loop_
_entity.id
_entity.type
_entity.pdbx_description
1 polymer ?
#
loop_
_entity_poly.entity_id
_entity_poly.type
_entity_poly.pdbx_seq_one_letter_code
_entity_poly.pdbx_strand_id
1 'polypeptide(L)'
;KTMLNDLLRFDVKDCSWCRAFTTGTPPAPRYHHSAVVYGSSMFVFGGYTGDIYSNSNLKNKNDLFEYKFATGQWTEWKTEGRLPVARSAHGATVYSEKLWIFAGYDGNARLNDMWTIGLQDRELTCWEEVSPESQQYSTSSWCFYIILCFLFQIFPQSVISYIFCRKLKISLFPLCADLI
;
A
#
# COMPACT_ATOMS: atom_id res chain seq x y z
N LYS A 1 -16.27 12.40 15.21
CA LYS A 1 -16.28 11.59 13.97
C LYS A 1 -15.74 10.22 14.33
N THR A 2 -16.51 9.16 14.11
CA THR A 2 -16.10 7.77 14.35
C THR A 2 -15.24 7.28 13.20
N MET A 3 -14.38 6.29 13.45
CA MET A 3 -13.74 5.56 12.35
C MET A 3 -14.79 4.78 11.55
N LEU A 4 -14.56 4.65 10.24
CA LEU A 4 -15.44 3.93 9.33
C LEU A 4 -14.71 2.73 8.71
N ASN A 5 -15.49 1.72 8.34
CA ASN A 5 -15.07 0.60 7.50
C ASN A 5 -15.97 0.46 6.26
N ASP A 6 -16.68 1.53 5.91
CA ASP A 6 -17.53 1.57 4.73
C ASP A 6 -16.67 1.49 3.47
N LEU A 7 -17.00 0.57 2.56
CA LEU A 7 -16.43 0.54 1.22
C LEU A 7 -17.38 1.30 0.27
N LEU A 8 -16.87 2.38 -0.31
CA LEU A 8 -17.58 3.17 -1.31
C LEU A 8 -16.96 2.95 -2.69
N ARG A 9 -17.80 2.91 -3.70
CA ARG A 9 -17.41 2.89 -5.11
C ARG A 9 -17.95 4.14 -5.77
N PHE A 10 -17.10 4.79 -6.56
CA PHE A 10 -17.53 5.84 -7.47
C PHE A 10 -17.85 5.22 -8.82
N ASP A 11 -19.06 5.43 -9.32
CA ASP A 11 -19.40 5.12 -10.71
C ASP A 11 -19.08 6.32 -11.60
N VAL A 12 -18.13 6.13 -12.53
CA VAL A 12 -17.66 7.20 -13.43
C VAL A 12 -18.70 7.56 -14.48
N LYS A 13 -19.56 6.61 -14.89
CA LYS A 13 -20.58 6.86 -15.91
C LYS A 13 -21.71 7.71 -15.34
N ASP A 14 -22.13 7.36 -14.13
CA ASP A 14 -23.23 8.04 -13.45
C ASP A 14 -22.75 9.21 -12.56
N CYS A 15 -21.44 9.44 -12.49
CA CYS A 15 -20.79 10.44 -11.64
C CYS A 15 -21.30 10.41 -10.19
N SER A 16 -21.52 9.21 -9.65
CA SER A 16 -22.21 9.03 -8.37
C SER A 16 -21.44 8.10 -7.44
N TRP A 17 -21.58 8.33 -6.14
CA TRP A 17 -21.05 7.45 -5.10
C TRP A 17 -22.11 6.45 -4.68
N CYS A 18 -21.75 5.17 -4.67
CA CYS A 18 -22.58 4.11 -4.13
C CYS A 18 -21.81 3.31 -3.10
N ARG A 19 -22.53 2.67 -2.17
CA ARG A 19 -21.94 1.71 -1.25
C ARG A 19 -21.61 0.44 -2.04
N ALA A 20 -20.37 -0.03 -1.95
CA ALA A 20 -19.99 -1.27 -2.58
C ALA A 20 -20.73 -2.44 -1.91
N PHE A 21 -21.07 -3.46 -2.70
CA PHE A 21 -21.64 -4.69 -2.15
C PHE A 21 -20.56 -5.45 -1.39
N THR A 22 -20.81 -5.78 -0.12
CA THR A 22 -19.82 -6.46 0.73
C THR A 22 -20.41 -7.69 1.41
N THR A 23 -19.66 -8.79 1.41
CA THR A 23 -19.94 -10.02 2.16
C THR A 23 -18.70 -10.46 2.95
N GLY A 24 -18.85 -11.42 3.86
CA GLY A 24 -17.76 -11.84 4.76
C GLY A 24 -17.49 -10.84 5.88
N THR A 25 -16.29 -10.91 6.46
CA THR A 25 -15.89 -10.05 7.58
C THR A 25 -14.94 -8.95 7.08
N PRO A 26 -15.39 -7.69 6.97
CA PRO A 26 -14.52 -6.59 6.57
C PRO A 26 -13.51 -6.24 7.67
N PRO A 27 -12.43 -5.53 7.33
CA PRO A 27 -11.53 -4.97 8.34
C PRO A 27 -12.29 -4.08 9.33
N ALA A 28 -11.84 -4.08 10.58
CA ALA A 28 -12.34 -3.13 11.58
C ALA A 28 -12.13 -1.67 11.11
N PRO A 29 -12.99 -0.73 11.54
CA PRO A 29 -12.86 0.69 11.22
C PRO A 29 -11.46 1.22 11.54
N ARG A 30 -10.82 1.85 10.55
CA ARG A 30 -9.38 2.17 10.63
C ARG A 30 -9.00 3.38 9.78
N TYR A 31 -7.85 3.98 10.11
CA TYR A 31 -7.21 5.07 9.35
C TYR A 31 -5.78 4.72 8.97
N HIS A 32 -5.24 5.45 7.98
CA HIS A 32 -3.85 5.34 7.53
C HIS A 32 -3.40 3.91 7.16
N HIS A 33 -4.34 3.09 6.67
CA HIS A 33 -4.05 1.83 6.01
C HIS A 33 -3.62 2.09 4.57
N SER A 34 -2.96 1.13 3.93
CA SER A 34 -2.75 1.14 2.49
C SER A 34 -3.76 0.24 1.80
N ALA A 35 -4.15 0.57 0.57
CA ALA A 35 -4.93 -0.29 -0.30
C ALA A 35 -4.27 -0.38 -1.69
N VAL A 36 -4.13 -1.60 -2.21
CA VAL A 36 -3.55 -1.87 -3.54
C VAL A 36 -4.43 -2.83 -4.32
N VAL A 37 -4.34 -2.83 -5.64
CA VAL A 37 -5.09 -3.74 -6.52
C VAL A 37 -4.14 -4.73 -7.15
N TYR A 38 -4.52 -6.01 -7.15
CA TYR A 38 -3.84 -7.07 -7.89
C TYR A 38 -4.88 -8.05 -8.45
N GLY A 39 -4.83 -8.28 -9.75
CA GLY A 39 -5.83 -9.07 -10.47
C GLY A 39 -7.25 -8.52 -10.25
N SER A 40 -8.16 -9.39 -9.84
CA SER A 40 -9.57 -9.07 -9.56
C SER A 40 -9.86 -8.79 -8.08
N SER A 41 -8.84 -8.39 -7.31
CA SER A 41 -8.94 -8.18 -5.88
C SER A 41 -8.25 -6.89 -5.44
N MET A 42 -8.76 -6.31 -4.36
CA MET A 42 -8.11 -5.24 -3.60
C MET A 42 -7.54 -5.81 -2.30
N PHE A 43 -6.33 -5.40 -1.95
CA PHE A 43 -5.64 -5.80 -0.72
C PHE A 43 -5.48 -4.59 0.19
N VAL A 44 -5.84 -4.76 1.45
CA VAL A 44 -5.75 -3.74 2.50
C VAL A 44 -4.81 -4.23 3.59
N PHE A 45 -3.79 -3.44 3.92
CA PHE A 45 -2.83 -3.78 4.95
C PHE A 45 -2.69 -2.68 6.00
N GLY A 46 -2.64 -3.11 7.26
CA GLY A 46 -2.31 -2.28 8.42
C GLY A 46 -3.26 -1.11 8.67
N GLY A 47 -2.69 0.02 9.08
CA GLY A 47 -3.42 1.18 9.61
C GLY A 47 -3.61 1.07 11.13
N TYR A 48 -4.40 1.96 11.71
CA TYR A 48 -4.74 1.91 13.13
C TYR A 48 -6.24 1.99 13.38
N THR A 49 -6.68 1.27 14.41
CA THR A 49 -8.05 1.26 14.95
C THR A 49 -8.10 2.00 16.28
N GLY A 50 -9.29 2.39 16.75
CA GLY A 50 -9.46 3.03 18.05
C GLY A 50 -10.42 4.22 17.97
N ASP A 51 -10.31 5.16 18.90
CA ASP A 51 -11.08 6.40 18.87
C ASP A 51 -10.16 7.60 18.62
N ILE A 52 -10.28 8.15 17.41
CA ILE A 52 -9.52 9.35 17.00
C ILE A 52 -9.96 10.58 17.77
N TYR A 53 -11.23 10.66 18.16
CA TYR A 53 -11.75 11.86 18.80
C TYR A 53 -11.21 12.02 20.22
N SER A 54 -11.24 10.94 21.01
CA SER A 54 -10.67 10.93 22.35
C SER A 54 -9.16 10.66 22.35
N ASN A 55 -8.55 10.44 21.18
CA ASN A 55 -7.16 10.02 21.01
C ASN A 55 -6.80 8.84 21.95
N SER A 56 -7.72 7.89 22.08
CA SER A 56 -7.64 6.79 23.04
C SER A 56 -7.75 5.44 22.35
N ASN A 57 -7.11 4.44 22.95
CA ASN A 57 -7.10 3.06 22.45
C ASN A 57 -6.64 2.94 20.98
N LEU A 58 -5.78 3.86 20.52
CA LEU A 58 -5.18 3.78 19.20
C LEU A 58 -4.26 2.58 19.12
N LYS A 59 -4.57 1.66 18.21
CA LYS A 59 -3.84 0.40 18.03
C LYS A 59 -3.55 0.18 16.56
N ASN A 60 -2.27 0.21 16.21
CA ASN A 60 -1.81 -0.20 14.90
C ASN A 60 -2.16 -1.67 14.62
N LYS A 61 -2.28 -1.99 13.34
CA LYS A 61 -2.56 -3.33 12.83
C LYS A 61 -1.49 -3.76 11.82
N ASN A 62 -1.32 -5.06 11.66
CA ASN A 62 -0.52 -5.72 10.62
C ASN A 62 -1.34 -6.83 9.93
N ASP A 63 -2.66 -6.72 9.96
CA ASP A 63 -3.57 -7.63 9.29
C ASP A 63 -3.59 -7.34 7.78
N LEU A 64 -3.75 -8.39 6.98
CA LEU A 64 -3.87 -8.32 5.52
C LEU A 64 -5.27 -8.81 5.13
N PHE A 65 -6.05 -7.94 4.50
CA PHE A 65 -7.38 -8.25 4.02
C PHE A 65 -7.43 -8.24 2.50
N GLU A 66 -8.19 -9.15 1.93
CA GLU A 66 -8.53 -9.18 0.52
C GLU A 66 -10.02 -8.92 0.33
N TYR A 67 -10.34 -8.07 -0.64
CA TYR A 67 -11.68 -7.86 -1.15
C TYR A 67 -11.77 -8.29 -2.61
N LYS A 68 -12.59 -9.30 -2.91
CA LYS A 68 -12.84 -9.77 -4.27
C LYS A 68 -13.91 -8.91 -4.95
N PHE A 69 -13.57 -8.23 -6.04
CA PHE A 69 -14.52 -7.33 -6.72
C PHE A 69 -15.76 -8.06 -7.27
N ALA A 70 -15.58 -9.28 -7.77
CA ALA A 70 -16.67 -10.04 -8.41
C ALA A 70 -17.76 -10.48 -7.42
N THR A 71 -17.38 -10.84 -6.20
CA THR A 71 -18.29 -11.41 -5.19
C THR A 71 -18.57 -10.45 -4.03
N GLY A 72 -17.83 -9.36 -3.93
CA GLY A 72 -17.85 -8.45 -2.79
C GLY A 72 -17.31 -9.09 -1.50
N GLN A 73 -16.63 -10.23 -1.58
CA GLN A 73 -16.22 -10.98 -0.40
C GLN A 73 -14.94 -10.41 0.22
N TRP A 74 -15.03 -10.07 1.50
CA TRP A 74 -13.87 -9.81 2.36
C TRP A 74 -13.34 -11.11 2.97
N THR A 75 -12.02 -11.24 2.99
CA THR A 75 -11.33 -12.36 3.65
C THR A 75 -10.03 -11.85 4.27
N GLU A 76 -9.82 -12.14 5.55
CA GLU A 76 -8.53 -11.93 6.21
C GLU A 76 -7.57 -13.04 5.79
N TRP A 77 -6.38 -12.67 5.32
CA TRP A 77 -5.33 -13.61 4.98
C TRP A 77 -4.61 -14.09 6.24
N LYS A 78 -4.45 -15.40 6.37
CA LYS A 78 -3.62 -15.99 7.41
C LYS A 78 -2.16 -15.97 6.96
N THR A 79 -1.32 -15.29 7.73
CA THR A 79 0.11 -15.20 7.45
C THR A 79 0.91 -15.84 8.58
N GLU A 80 1.99 -16.53 8.24
CA GLU A 80 2.86 -17.21 9.20
C GLU A 80 4.30 -16.68 9.16
N GLY A 81 5.11 -17.12 10.13
CA GLY A 81 6.53 -16.78 10.21
C GLY A 81 6.78 -15.37 10.75
N ARG A 82 7.83 -14.71 10.24
CA ARG A 82 8.16 -13.33 10.60
C ARG A 82 7.11 -12.41 10.00
N LEU A 83 6.66 -11.43 10.78
CA LEU A 83 5.66 -10.46 10.35
C LEU A 83 6.22 -9.05 10.46
N PRO A 84 5.86 -8.14 9.54
CA PRO A 84 6.04 -6.72 9.78
C PRO A 84 5.32 -6.33 11.06
N VAL A 85 5.97 -5.48 11.85
CA VAL A 85 5.32 -4.87 13.01
C VAL A 85 4.04 -4.14 12.58
N ALA A 86 3.05 -4.14 13.47
CA ALA A 86 1.82 -3.38 13.31
C ALA A 86 2.15 -1.91 13.01
N ARG A 87 1.63 -1.39 11.90
CA ARG A 87 2.06 -0.09 11.38
C ARG A 87 0.93 0.65 10.67
N SER A 88 1.02 1.97 10.69
CA SER A 88 0.17 2.87 9.92
C SER A 88 1.02 3.84 9.10
N ALA A 89 0.38 4.55 8.15
CA ALA A 89 1.00 5.57 7.33
C ALA A 89 2.26 5.09 6.57
N HIS A 90 2.28 3.80 6.20
CA HIS A 90 3.30 3.18 5.36
C HIS A 90 2.92 3.32 3.87
N GLY A 91 3.90 3.15 2.99
CA GLY A 91 3.64 2.98 1.56
C GLY A 91 3.39 1.52 1.23
N ALA A 92 2.50 1.22 0.29
CA ALA A 92 2.37 -0.11 -0.30
C ALA A 92 2.24 -0.07 -1.82
N THR A 93 2.79 -1.07 -2.50
CA THR A 93 2.68 -1.25 -3.95
C THR A 93 2.68 -2.73 -4.32
N VAL A 94 2.16 -3.06 -5.50
CA VAL A 94 2.28 -4.40 -6.07
C VAL A 94 3.33 -4.37 -7.17
N TYR A 95 4.27 -5.31 -7.11
CA TYR A 95 5.29 -5.48 -8.13
C TYR A 95 5.72 -6.94 -8.19
N SER A 96 5.82 -7.48 -9.42
CA SER A 96 6.20 -8.88 -9.66
C SER A 96 5.36 -9.87 -8.84
N GLU A 97 4.03 -9.67 -8.85
CA GLU A 97 3.06 -10.56 -8.19
C GLU A 97 3.22 -10.64 -6.65
N LYS A 98 3.96 -9.69 -6.08
CA LYS A 98 4.13 -9.51 -4.64
C LYS A 98 3.61 -8.16 -4.19
N LEU A 99 3.06 -8.12 -2.98
CA LEU A 99 2.77 -6.90 -2.25
C LEU A 99 4.04 -6.47 -1.50
N TRP A 100 4.44 -5.23 -1.72
CA TRP A 100 5.57 -4.57 -1.06
C TRP A 100 5.06 -3.49 -0.12
N ILE A 101 5.59 -3.44 1.10
CA ILE A 101 5.34 -2.36 2.05
C ILE A 101 6.66 -1.73 2.49
N PHE A 102 6.65 -0.43 2.72
CA PHE A 102 7.83 0.31 3.15
C PHE A 102 7.49 1.35 4.22
N ALA A 103 8.39 1.46 5.21
CA ALA A 103 8.31 2.44 6.28
C ALA A 103 7.00 2.36 7.09
N GLY A 104 6.53 3.51 7.59
CA GLY A 104 5.35 3.66 8.43
C GLY A 104 5.67 4.09 9.85
N TYR A 105 4.66 4.03 10.70
CA TYR A 105 4.74 4.35 12.12
C TYR A 105 4.15 3.21 12.94
N ASP A 106 4.92 2.67 13.88
CA ASP A 106 4.51 1.54 14.74
C ASP A 106 3.80 1.97 16.03
N GLY A 107 3.69 3.28 16.28
CA GLY A 107 3.15 3.84 17.52
C GLY A 107 4.23 4.40 18.45
N ASN A 108 5.50 4.17 18.13
CA ASN A 108 6.65 4.66 18.87
C ASN A 108 7.65 5.36 17.94
N ALA A 109 8.05 4.72 16.85
CA ALA A 109 9.07 5.20 15.92
C ALA A 109 8.59 5.17 14.45
N ARG A 110 9.23 6.02 13.63
CA ARG A 110 9.13 5.92 12.18
C ARG A 110 10.02 4.78 11.72
N LEU A 111 9.46 3.90 10.90
CA LEU A 111 10.13 2.74 10.37
C LEU A 111 10.84 3.07 9.04
N ASN A 112 11.88 2.30 8.70
CA ASN A 112 12.57 2.37 7.40
C ASN A 112 12.75 0.99 6.76
N ASP A 113 12.06 -0.03 7.30
CA ASP A 113 12.13 -1.41 6.83
C ASP A 113 11.25 -1.62 5.59
N MET A 114 11.59 -2.66 4.84
CA MET A 114 10.87 -3.08 3.63
C MET A 114 10.47 -4.54 3.78
N TRP A 115 9.21 -4.84 3.43
CA TRP A 115 8.68 -6.19 3.48
C TRP A 115 7.94 -6.54 2.21
N THR A 116 7.92 -7.83 1.89
CA THR A 116 7.17 -8.34 0.75
C THR A 116 6.41 -9.62 1.09
N ILE A 117 5.29 -9.86 0.43
CA ILE A 117 4.50 -11.10 0.50
C ILE A 117 3.97 -11.47 -0.88
N GLY A 118 3.98 -12.75 -1.24
CA GLY A 118 3.43 -13.25 -2.51
C GLY A 118 1.90 -13.20 -2.54
N LEU A 119 1.32 -12.93 -3.71
CA LEU A 119 -0.14 -12.81 -3.89
C LEU A 119 -0.79 -13.96 -4.69
N GLN A 120 -0.04 -15.00 -5.05
CA GLN A 120 -0.53 -16.12 -5.87
C GLN A 120 -1.12 -17.27 -5.05
N ASP A 121 -0.42 -17.74 -4.02
CA ASP A 121 -0.83 -18.92 -3.25
C ASP A 121 -1.53 -18.52 -1.96
N ARG A 122 -2.69 -19.11 -1.67
CA ARG A 122 -3.52 -18.77 -0.49
C ARG A 122 -3.33 -19.69 0.71
N GLU A 123 -2.67 -20.83 0.53
CA GLU A 123 -2.64 -21.87 1.56
C GLU A 123 -1.72 -21.47 2.71
N LEU A 124 -0.53 -20.91 2.42
CA LEU A 124 0.41 -20.38 3.41
C LEU A 124 1.29 -19.28 2.79
N THR A 125 1.03 -18.02 3.13
CA THR A 125 1.90 -16.90 2.74
C THR A 125 2.67 -16.36 3.93
N CYS A 126 3.98 -16.23 3.78
CA CYS A 126 4.84 -15.60 4.78
C CYS A 126 5.33 -14.23 4.29
N TRP A 127 5.50 -13.32 5.23
CA TRP A 127 6.17 -12.06 4.96
C TRP A 127 7.69 -12.26 4.96
N GLU A 128 8.35 -11.59 4.02
CA GLU A 128 9.81 -11.59 3.88
C GLU A 128 10.32 -10.18 4.12
N GLU A 129 11.22 -10.01 5.10
CA GLU A 129 11.93 -8.74 5.32
C GLU A 129 13.04 -8.62 4.28
N VAL A 130 13.08 -7.51 3.55
CA VAL A 130 14.06 -7.29 2.50
C VAL A 130 15.17 -6.38 3.04
N SER A 131 16.35 -6.96 3.24
CA SER A 131 17.53 -6.20 3.65
C SER A 131 18.20 -5.54 2.43
N PRO A 132 18.66 -4.27 2.55
CA PRO A 132 19.38 -3.58 1.48
C PRO A 132 20.68 -4.27 1.02
N GLU A 133 21.22 -5.19 1.82
CA GLU A 133 22.59 -5.72 1.67
C GLU A 133 22.70 -7.00 0.82
N SER A 134 21.59 -7.52 0.28
CA SER A 134 21.59 -8.83 -0.40
C SER A 134 21.62 -8.79 -1.93
N GLN A 135 21.68 -7.61 -2.58
CA GLN A 135 21.79 -7.53 -4.04
C GLN A 135 23.05 -6.79 -4.51
N GLN A 136 24.07 -7.59 -4.82
CA GLN A 136 25.27 -7.18 -5.54
C GLN A 136 24.96 -7.02 -7.04
N TYR A 137 24.00 -6.17 -7.41
CA TYR A 137 23.72 -5.80 -8.80
C TYR A 137 23.34 -4.31 -8.89
N SER A 138 24.13 -3.56 -9.66
CA SER A 138 23.93 -2.19 -10.18
C SER A 138 22.78 -1.39 -9.57
N THR A 139 23.12 -0.48 -8.67
CA THR A 139 22.23 0.40 -7.89
C THR A 139 21.50 1.49 -8.70
N SER A 140 21.46 1.43 -10.03
CA SER A 140 20.96 2.55 -10.85
C SER A 140 19.51 2.41 -11.35
N SER A 141 18.87 1.23 -11.25
CA SER A 141 17.53 1.05 -11.85
C SER A 141 16.43 0.69 -10.85
N TRP A 142 16.67 -0.23 -9.93
CA TRP A 142 15.59 -0.91 -9.19
C TRP A 142 14.96 -0.10 -8.06
N CYS A 143 15.77 0.54 -7.20
CA CYS A 143 15.25 1.39 -6.11
C CYS A 143 14.54 2.62 -6.65
N PHE A 144 14.94 3.12 -7.83
CA PHE A 144 14.31 4.27 -8.46
C PHE A 144 12.87 3.98 -8.87
N TYR A 145 12.56 2.80 -9.43
CA TYR A 145 11.19 2.48 -9.86
C TYR A 145 10.22 2.26 -8.69
N ILE A 146 10.66 1.61 -7.61
CA ILE A 146 9.81 1.40 -6.43
C ILE A 146 9.54 2.75 -5.72
N ILE A 147 10.58 3.58 -5.55
CA ILE A 147 10.43 4.94 -5.02
C ILE A 147 9.60 5.82 -5.97
N LEU A 148 9.75 5.68 -7.29
CA LEU A 148 8.88 6.34 -8.26
C LEU A 148 7.43 5.91 -8.10
N CYS A 149 7.13 4.62 -8.00
CA CYS A 149 5.77 4.11 -7.79
C CYS A 149 5.15 4.70 -6.52
N PHE A 150 5.93 4.83 -5.44
CA PHE A 150 5.48 5.53 -4.23
C PHE A 150 5.21 7.02 -4.45
N LEU A 151 5.98 7.70 -5.32
CA LEU A 151 5.77 9.12 -5.63
C LEU A 151 4.62 9.36 -6.63
N PHE A 152 4.40 8.47 -7.59
CA PHE A 152 3.34 8.56 -8.59
C PHE A 152 1.94 8.32 -8.01
N GLN A 153 1.83 7.61 -6.88
CA GLN A 153 0.55 7.46 -6.16
C GLN A 153 0.20 8.67 -5.27
N ILE A 154 1.15 9.57 -4.99
CA ILE A 154 0.96 10.67 -4.01
C ILE A 154 0.77 12.03 -4.69
N PHE A 155 1.24 12.23 -5.92
CA PHE A 155 1.19 13.55 -6.57
C PHE A 155 0.64 13.52 -8.01
N PRO A 156 -0.23 14.47 -8.40
CA PRO A 156 -0.60 14.66 -9.80
C PRO A 156 0.64 15.04 -10.62
N GLN A 157 0.69 14.61 -11.89
CA GLN A 157 1.85 14.70 -12.78
C GLN A 157 2.52 16.09 -12.85
N SER A 158 1.77 17.17 -12.56
CA SER A 158 2.26 18.56 -12.54
C SER A 158 3.20 18.90 -11.38
N VAL A 159 3.20 18.14 -10.27
CA VAL A 159 4.04 18.43 -9.09
C VAL A 159 5.39 17.69 -9.17
N ILE A 160 5.44 16.58 -9.92
CA ILE A 160 6.63 15.73 -10.08
C ILE A 160 7.76 16.51 -10.77
N SER A 161 7.44 17.31 -11.80
CA SER A 161 8.44 18.17 -12.47
C SER A 161 9.04 19.24 -11.55
N TYR A 162 8.28 19.74 -10.58
CA TYR A 162 8.71 20.83 -9.70
C TYR A 162 9.65 20.39 -8.58
N ILE A 163 9.44 19.19 -8.01
CA ILE A 163 10.31 18.63 -6.96
C ILE A 163 11.64 18.16 -7.56
N PHE A 164 11.62 17.59 -8.77
CA PHE A 164 12.83 17.09 -9.42
C PHE A 164 13.79 18.21 -9.85
N CYS A 165 13.26 19.37 -10.27
CA CYS A 165 14.06 20.47 -10.77
C CYS A 165 14.86 21.23 -9.69
N ARG A 166 14.46 21.16 -8.41
CA ARG A 166 15.09 21.98 -7.33
C ARG A 166 16.06 21.26 -6.41
N LYS A 167 16.15 19.92 -6.40
CA LYS A 167 17.02 19.20 -5.42
C LYS A 167 18.11 18.32 -5.99
N LEU A 168 18.16 18.10 -7.30
CA LEU A 168 19.25 17.36 -7.94
C LEU A 168 19.69 18.13 -9.18
N LYS A 169 20.92 18.69 -9.15
CA LYS A 169 21.61 19.12 -10.37
C LYS A 169 21.95 17.86 -11.16
N ILE A 170 20.97 17.33 -11.89
CA ILE A 170 21.17 16.28 -12.89
C ILE A 170 20.86 16.92 -14.23
N SER A 171 21.88 16.97 -15.10
CA SER A 171 21.71 17.32 -16.50
C SER A 171 20.75 16.31 -17.13
N LEU A 172 19.59 16.79 -17.58
CA LEU A 172 18.68 16.02 -18.41
C LEU A 172 19.36 15.71 -19.74
N PHE A 173 19.66 14.43 -19.99
CA PHE A 173 19.75 13.93 -21.36
C PHE A 173 18.35 13.47 -21.77
N PRO A 174 17.84 13.88 -22.94
CA PRO A 174 16.51 13.49 -23.38
C PRO A 174 16.59 12.09 -23.98
N LEU A 175 15.73 11.18 -23.51
CA LEU A 175 15.36 10.01 -24.30
C LEU A 175 13.84 10.00 -24.41
N CYS A 176 13.40 10.37 -25.62
CA CYS A 176 12.15 10.07 -26.34
C CYS A 176 11.04 9.39 -25.51
N ALA A 177 9.82 9.92 -25.39
CA ALA A 177 8.93 10.40 -26.45
C ALA A 177 9.06 9.54 -27.72
N ASP A 178 8.51 8.33 -27.68
CA ASP A 178 7.66 7.76 -28.73
C ASP A 178 7.27 6.33 -28.34
N LEU A 179 5.99 6.13 -28.04
CA LEU A 179 5.18 5.02 -28.55
C LEU A 179 3.74 5.19 -28.02
N ILE A 180 2.89 5.57 -28.97
CA ILE A 180 1.43 5.40 -28.97
C ILE A 180 1.11 3.91 -28.82
#